data_AF-A0A7K2Q3K9-F1
#
_entry.id   AF-A0A7K2Q3K9-F1
#
_cell.length_a   1.000
_cell.length_b   1.000
_cell.length_c   1.000
_cell.angle_alpha   90.00
_cell.angle_beta   90.00
_cell.angle_gamma   90.00
#
_symmetry.space_group_name_H-M   'P 1'
#
loop_
_entity.id
_entity.type
_entity.pdbx_description
1 polymer ?
#
loop_
_entity_poly.entity_id
_entity_poly.type
_entity_poly.pdbx_seq_one_letter_code
_entity_poly.pdbx_strand_id
1 'polypeptide(L)'
;SPAPPLTVLFTGHAGRRLALGRELYCAVPAFRSAYDAVREALDPWLRMPLAAVVFAPEGGVDSGLIRRAEFAQPALFAFQVAVYRLWQSWGLCADAVAGQGAGELSAAHVAGMLTLADAARLVAALGRLVPPRPAPGAARAAEAEFLKAARESATAPRSVHLVCTATGRPIGPGRDERPLRPERLLLQTHQVIRTADAVRTLEAAGFTRPHPCGPDPEDTLPGCELRAARAVLPHIEGSERTEGRAAGHHR
;
A
#
# COMPACT_ATOMS: atom_id res chain seq x y z
N SER A 1 -4.87 30.74 9.36
CA SER A 1 -5.59 29.88 8.40
C SER A 1 -5.61 28.46 8.91
N PRO A 2 -6.67 27.67 8.66
CA PRO A 2 -6.64 26.24 8.92
C PRO A 2 -5.49 25.59 8.15
N ALA A 3 -4.95 24.50 8.69
CA ALA A 3 -3.94 23.70 7.99
C ALA A 3 -4.50 23.20 6.65
N PRO A 4 -3.67 23.08 5.60
CA PRO A 4 -4.12 22.53 4.33
C PRO A 4 -4.57 21.07 4.50
N PRO A 5 -5.55 20.59 3.70
CA PRO A 5 -6.05 19.23 3.80
C PRO A 5 -4.96 18.21 3.45
N LEU A 6 -4.86 17.13 4.23
CA LEU A 6 -3.90 16.06 4.00
C LEU A 6 -4.41 15.14 2.89
N THR A 7 -3.60 15.00 1.85
CA THR A 7 -3.86 14.07 0.75
C THR A 7 -2.83 12.94 0.82
N VAL A 8 -3.26 11.68 0.79
CA VAL A 8 -2.35 10.52 0.89
C VAL A 8 -2.42 9.66 -0.38
N LEU A 9 -1.27 9.33 -0.96
CA LEU A 9 -1.16 8.43 -2.12
C LEU A 9 -0.52 7.10 -1.70
N PHE A 10 -1.34 6.07 -1.60
CA PHE A 10 -0.86 4.71 -1.34
C PHE A 10 -0.17 4.14 -2.59
N THR A 11 1.12 3.89 -2.50
CA THR A 11 1.92 3.41 -3.63
C THR A 11 1.60 1.96 -4.01
N GLY A 12 1.92 1.55 -5.23
CA GLY A 12 1.54 0.23 -5.76
C GLY A 12 2.64 -0.83 -5.75
N HIS A 13 3.86 -0.46 -5.37
CA HIS A 13 5.00 -1.36 -5.37
C HIS A 13 5.60 -1.46 -3.97
N ALA A 14 5.84 -2.69 -3.54
CA ALA A 14 6.48 -2.99 -2.26
C ALA A 14 7.95 -2.52 -2.17
N GLY A 15 8.53 -2.04 -3.28
CA GLY A 15 9.93 -1.64 -3.38
C GLY A 15 10.91 -2.77 -3.00
N ARG A 16 12.20 -2.44 -2.90
CA ARG A 16 13.22 -3.33 -2.32
C ARG A 16 13.36 -3.13 -0.80
N ARG A 17 12.53 -2.26 -0.19
CA ARG A 17 12.72 -1.70 1.15
C ARG A 17 11.68 -2.16 2.19
N LEU A 18 10.97 -3.26 1.96
CA LEU A 18 10.13 -3.87 3.01
C LEU A 18 10.89 -4.20 4.31
N ALA A 19 12.23 -4.26 4.27
CA ALA A 19 13.08 -4.30 5.46
C ALA A 19 12.84 -3.13 6.44
N LEU A 20 12.44 -1.95 5.95
CA LEU A 20 12.05 -0.81 6.79
C LEU A 20 10.84 -1.14 7.68
N GLY A 21 9.93 -1.99 7.19
CA GLY A 21 8.80 -2.48 7.98
C GLY A 21 9.25 -3.22 9.23
N ARG A 22 10.35 -3.98 9.15
CA ARG A 22 10.93 -4.68 10.30
C ARG A 22 11.55 -3.72 11.31
N GLU A 23 12.25 -2.69 10.85
CA GLU A 23 12.82 -1.67 11.73
C GLU A 23 11.74 -0.91 12.50
N LEU A 24 10.69 -0.46 11.79
CA LEU A 24 9.53 0.20 12.40
C LEU A 24 8.80 -0.72 13.37
N TYR A 25 8.62 -2.00 13.01
CA TYR A 25 8.03 -3.01 13.89
C TYR A 25 8.83 -3.13 15.20
N CYS A 26 10.16 -3.21 15.12
CA CYS A 26 11.02 -3.31 16.29
C CYS A 26 11.08 -2.03 17.14
N ALA A 27 11.00 -0.86 16.54
CA ALA A 27 11.29 0.40 17.21
C ALA A 27 10.05 1.22 17.63
N VAL A 28 8.91 1.06 16.96
CA VAL A 28 7.74 1.94 17.12
C VAL A 28 6.50 1.14 17.57
N PRO A 29 6.08 1.23 18.84
CA PRO A 29 4.94 0.45 19.36
C PRO A 29 3.61 0.68 18.64
N ALA A 30 3.30 1.92 18.24
CA ALA A 30 2.05 2.24 17.52
C ALA A 30 2.02 1.56 16.14
N PHE A 31 3.15 1.56 15.42
CA PHE A 31 3.29 0.83 14.17
C PHE A 31 3.14 -0.67 14.39
N ARG A 32 3.83 -1.23 15.40
CA ARG A 32 3.77 -2.66 15.74
C ARG A 32 2.34 -3.12 16.00
N SER A 33 1.61 -2.41 16.85
CA SER A 33 0.22 -2.74 17.19
C SER A 33 -0.68 -2.71 15.97
N ALA A 34 -0.55 -1.69 15.11
CA ALA A 34 -1.32 -1.62 13.86
C ALA A 34 -0.95 -2.74 12.89
N TYR A 35 0.35 -3.05 12.76
CA TYR A 35 0.85 -4.12 11.90
C TYR A 35 0.34 -5.50 12.36
N ASP A 36 0.37 -5.78 13.66
CA ASP A 36 -0.13 -7.04 14.23
C ASP A 36 -1.63 -7.22 13.95
N ALA A 37 -2.44 -6.17 14.10
CA ALA A 37 -3.87 -6.23 13.77
C ALA A 37 -4.12 -6.52 12.28
N VAL A 38 -3.32 -5.93 11.38
CA VAL A 38 -3.45 -6.21 9.94
C VAL A 38 -2.98 -7.62 9.61
N ARG A 39 -1.89 -8.08 10.23
CA ARG A 39 -1.39 -9.46 10.09
C ARG A 39 -2.45 -10.47 10.51
N GLU A 40 -3.10 -10.27 11.66
CA GLU A 40 -4.16 -11.15 12.14
C GLU A 40 -5.33 -11.25 11.17
N ALA A 41 -5.66 -10.16 10.47
CA ALA A 41 -6.68 -10.17 9.43
C ALA A 41 -6.22 -10.84 8.12
N LEU A 42 -4.91 -10.81 7.81
CA LEU A 42 -4.32 -11.36 6.59
C LEU A 42 -4.03 -12.86 6.68
N ASP A 43 -3.47 -13.32 7.81
CA ASP A 43 -2.94 -14.68 7.97
C ASP A 43 -3.94 -15.79 7.59
N PRO A 44 -5.25 -15.69 7.89
CA PRO A 44 -6.24 -16.69 7.44
C PRO A 44 -6.34 -16.87 5.92
N TRP A 45 -5.89 -15.89 5.14
CA TRP A 45 -5.97 -15.88 3.68
C TRP A 45 -4.64 -16.19 3.00
N LEU A 46 -3.55 -16.35 3.75
CA LEU A 46 -2.22 -16.62 3.23
C LEU A 46 -1.86 -18.10 3.40
N ARG A 47 -0.98 -18.61 2.55
CA ARG A 47 -0.52 -20.01 2.64
C ARG A 47 0.36 -20.29 3.86
N MET A 48 0.88 -19.24 4.49
CA MET A 48 1.67 -19.26 5.72
C MET A 48 1.61 -17.88 6.37
N PRO A 49 1.91 -17.76 7.68
CA PRO A 49 1.87 -16.47 8.37
C PRO A 49 2.75 -15.42 7.68
N LEU A 50 2.23 -14.20 7.53
CA LEU A 50 2.94 -13.11 6.85
C LEU A 50 4.30 -12.82 7.51
N ALA A 51 4.35 -12.91 8.84
CA ALA A 51 5.54 -12.71 9.64
C ALA A 51 6.68 -13.68 9.28
N ALA A 52 6.35 -14.93 8.92
CA ALA A 52 7.36 -15.92 8.51
C ALA A 52 8.05 -15.55 7.19
N VAL A 53 7.40 -14.72 6.36
CA VAL A 53 7.93 -14.25 5.08
C VAL A 53 8.60 -12.89 5.23
N VAL A 54 7.98 -11.94 5.93
CA VAL A 54 8.50 -10.58 6.11
C VAL A 54 9.75 -10.56 7.00
N PHE A 55 9.80 -11.43 8.00
CA PHE A 55 10.94 -11.53 8.93
C PHE A 55 11.86 -12.72 8.63
N ALA A 56 11.73 -13.32 7.43
CA ALA A 56 12.62 -14.39 7.01
C ALA A 56 14.09 -13.91 7.04
N PRO A 57 15.03 -14.72 7.55
CA PRO A 57 16.45 -14.39 7.51
C PRO A 57 16.93 -14.17 6.07
N GLU A 58 17.78 -13.17 5.87
CA GLU A 58 18.42 -12.96 4.57
C GLU A 58 19.22 -14.20 4.15
N GLY A 59 19.10 -14.60 2.89
CA GLY A 59 19.75 -15.81 2.37
C GLY A 59 19.11 -17.14 2.79
N GLY A 60 18.07 -17.13 3.63
CA GLY A 60 17.29 -18.32 3.99
C GLY A 60 16.42 -18.84 2.83
N VAL A 61 15.93 -20.08 2.96
CA VAL A 61 15.09 -20.75 1.95
C VAL A 61 13.86 -19.91 1.57
N ASP A 62 13.30 -19.19 2.54
CA ASP A 62 12.09 -18.38 2.35
C ASP A 62 12.37 -16.90 2.00
N SER A 63 13.64 -16.48 1.93
CA SER A 63 14.03 -15.07 1.66
C SER A 63 13.54 -14.54 0.31
N GLY A 64 13.21 -15.43 -0.63
CA GLY A 64 12.64 -15.07 -1.93
C GLY A 64 11.12 -14.94 -1.94
N LEU A 65 10.42 -15.42 -0.91
CA LEU A 65 8.96 -15.45 -0.89
C LEU A 65 8.36 -14.05 -0.89
N ILE A 66 8.99 -13.10 -0.21
CA ILE A 66 8.52 -11.71 -0.15
C ILE A 66 8.47 -11.02 -1.53
N ARG A 67 9.22 -11.53 -2.52
CA ARG A 67 9.21 -11.02 -3.89
C ARG A 67 8.06 -11.58 -4.74
N ARG A 68 7.36 -12.61 -4.25
CA ARG A 68 6.20 -13.17 -4.95
C ARG A 68 4.98 -12.30 -4.67
N ALA A 69 4.17 -12.02 -5.70
CA ALA A 69 2.97 -11.19 -5.58
C ALA A 69 2.03 -11.67 -4.45
N GLU A 70 1.96 -12.99 -4.23
CA GLU A 70 1.18 -13.63 -3.16
C GLU A 70 1.55 -13.15 -1.74
N PHE A 71 2.76 -12.62 -1.52
CA PHE A 71 3.18 -12.04 -0.24
C PHE A 71 3.55 -10.56 -0.35
N ALA A 72 4.08 -10.11 -1.49
CA ALA A 72 4.45 -8.71 -1.69
C ALA A 72 3.26 -7.77 -1.54
N GLN A 73 2.10 -8.13 -2.11
CA GLN A 73 0.90 -7.29 -2.05
C GLN A 73 0.32 -7.23 -0.62
N PRO A 74 0.10 -8.37 0.08
CA PRO A 74 -0.26 -8.36 1.51
C PRO A 74 0.72 -7.61 2.41
N ALA A 75 2.04 -7.78 2.19
CA ALA A 75 3.07 -7.10 2.98
C ALA A 75 3.03 -5.58 2.77
N LEU A 76 2.84 -5.12 1.54
CA LEU A 76 2.69 -3.70 1.23
C LEU A 76 1.44 -3.13 1.90
N PHE A 77 0.31 -3.82 1.84
CA PHE A 77 -0.91 -3.42 2.52
C PHE A 77 -0.72 -3.32 4.04
N ALA A 78 -0.11 -4.33 4.67
CA ALA A 78 0.19 -4.32 6.10
C ALA A 78 1.09 -3.14 6.49
N PHE A 79 2.13 -2.88 5.69
CA PHE A 79 3.01 -1.75 5.89
C PHE A 79 2.27 -0.41 5.78
N GLN A 80 1.55 -0.20 4.69
CA GLN A 80 0.84 1.06 4.40
C GLN A 80 -0.23 1.38 5.45
N VAL A 81 -1.02 0.39 5.85
CA VAL A 81 -2.02 0.58 6.90
C VAL A 81 -1.35 0.87 8.23
N ALA A 82 -0.26 0.17 8.59
CA ALA A 82 0.46 0.41 9.83
C ALA A 82 1.13 1.81 9.87
N VAL A 83 1.74 2.26 8.77
CA VAL A 83 2.28 3.62 8.63
C VAL A 83 1.17 4.66 8.76
N TYR A 84 0.04 4.46 8.08
CA TYR A 84 -1.07 5.41 8.17
C TYR A 84 -1.64 5.47 9.60
N ARG A 85 -1.78 4.34 10.30
CA ARG A 85 -2.19 4.32 11.71
C ARG A 85 -1.18 5.02 12.62
N LEU A 86 0.11 4.92 12.33
CA LEU A 86 1.14 5.68 13.00
C LEU A 86 0.94 7.19 12.78
N TRP A 87 0.68 7.65 11.55
CA TRP A 87 0.38 9.05 11.28
C TRP A 87 -0.87 9.53 12.03
N GLN A 88 -1.93 8.71 12.08
CA GLN A 88 -3.12 9.02 12.86
C GLN A 88 -2.83 9.18 14.35
N SER A 89 -1.87 8.42 14.90
CA SER A 89 -1.42 8.57 16.30
C SER A 89 -0.75 9.93 16.57
N TRP A 90 -0.27 10.61 15.52
CA TRP A 90 0.27 11.97 15.56
C TRP A 90 -0.79 13.04 15.24
N GLY A 91 -2.05 12.64 15.03
CA GLY A 91 -3.15 13.53 14.64
C GLY A 91 -3.23 13.83 13.14
N LEU A 92 -2.47 13.13 12.30
CA LEU A 92 -2.51 13.28 10.84
C LEU A 92 -3.57 12.34 10.25
N CYS A 93 -4.73 12.89 9.88
CA CYS A 93 -5.82 12.18 9.22
C CYS A 93 -5.97 12.67 7.78
N ALA A 94 -6.14 11.74 6.83
CA ALA A 94 -6.33 12.09 5.43
C ALA A 94 -7.73 12.67 5.17
N ASP A 95 -7.78 13.78 4.44
CA ASP A 95 -9.00 14.37 3.87
C ASP A 95 -9.28 13.83 2.46
N ALA A 96 -8.22 13.41 1.76
CA ALA A 96 -8.29 12.70 0.50
C ALA A 96 -7.25 11.58 0.40
N VAL A 97 -7.60 10.52 -0.30
CA VAL A 97 -6.75 9.37 -0.56
C VAL A 97 -6.79 8.96 -2.04
N ALA A 98 -5.69 8.44 -2.53
CA ALA A 98 -5.61 7.72 -3.79
C ALA A 98 -4.70 6.51 -3.61
N GLY A 99 -4.85 5.49 -4.46
CA GLY A 99 -3.99 4.31 -4.37
C GLY A 99 -3.68 3.71 -5.73
N GLN A 100 -2.43 3.32 -5.92
CA GLN A 100 -1.91 2.69 -7.13
C GLN A 100 -1.93 1.18 -7.02
N GLY A 101 -2.56 0.48 -7.96
CA GLY A 101 -2.64 -0.99 -7.92
C GLY A 101 -3.15 -1.47 -6.57
N ALA A 102 -2.41 -2.35 -5.89
CA ALA A 102 -2.80 -2.84 -4.56
C ALA A 102 -2.94 -1.74 -3.49
N GLY A 103 -2.25 -0.60 -3.64
CA GLY A 103 -2.42 0.56 -2.77
C GLY A 103 -3.85 1.12 -2.79
N GLU A 104 -4.64 0.84 -3.83
CA GLU A 104 -6.06 1.22 -3.88
C GLU A 104 -6.88 0.50 -2.79
N LEU A 105 -6.51 -0.72 -2.41
CA LEU A 105 -7.17 -1.46 -1.31
C LEU A 105 -6.81 -0.84 0.05
N SER A 106 -5.57 -0.37 0.23
CA SER A 106 -5.16 0.42 1.40
C SER A 106 -5.97 1.72 1.48
N ALA A 107 -6.08 2.44 0.36
CA ALA A 107 -6.85 3.68 0.27
C ALA A 107 -8.35 3.46 0.58
N ALA A 108 -8.94 2.41 0.03
CA ALA A 108 -10.34 2.05 0.26
C ALA A 108 -10.59 1.66 1.73
N HIS A 109 -9.67 0.92 2.36
CA HIS A 109 -9.75 0.64 3.79
C HIS A 109 -9.67 1.92 4.63
N VAL A 110 -8.70 2.79 4.35
CA VAL A 110 -8.49 4.05 5.07
C VAL A 110 -9.66 5.02 4.90
N ALA A 111 -10.29 5.05 3.72
CA ALA A 111 -11.50 5.84 3.48
C ALA A 111 -12.76 5.29 4.18
N GLY A 112 -12.65 4.17 4.90
CA GLY A 112 -13.75 3.49 5.58
C GLY A 112 -14.64 2.66 4.66
N MET A 113 -14.25 2.49 3.39
CA MET A 113 -15.06 1.79 2.38
C MET A 113 -14.92 0.28 2.43
N LEU A 114 -13.83 -0.23 3.01
CA LEU A 114 -13.61 -1.64 3.29
C LEU A 114 -13.29 -1.84 4.76
N THR A 115 -13.91 -2.85 5.37
CA THR A 115 -13.45 -3.35 6.66
C THR A 115 -12.02 -3.88 6.54
N LEU A 116 -11.29 -3.94 7.65
CA LEU A 116 -9.93 -4.50 7.63
C LEU A 116 -9.92 -5.95 7.14
N ALA A 117 -10.91 -6.75 7.55
CA ALA A 117 -11.05 -8.14 7.14
C ALA A 117 -11.32 -8.29 5.63
N ASP A 118 -12.20 -7.46 5.07
CA ASP A 118 -12.51 -7.48 3.64
C ASP A 118 -11.31 -7.02 2.80
N ALA A 119 -10.64 -5.95 3.22
CA ALA A 119 -9.43 -5.46 2.54
C ALA A 119 -8.31 -6.50 2.58
N ALA A 120 -8.11 -7.16 3.73
CA ALA A 120 -7.13 -8.23 3.90
C ALA A 120 -7.41 -9.43 2.97
N ARG A 121 -8.67 -9.86 2.90
CA ARG A 121 -9.10 -10.92 1.98
C ARG A 121 -8.86 -10.54 0.52
N LEU A 122 -9.21 -9.31 0.14
CA LEU A 122 -9.05 -8.80 -1.22
C LEU A 122 -7.59 -8.70 -1.65
N VAL A 123 -6.71 -8.17 -0.80
CA VAL A 123 -5.28 -8.05 -1.15
C VAL A 123 -4.59 -9.41 -1.21
N ALA A 124 -4.99 -10.36 -0.37
CA ALA A 124 -4.51 -11.74 -0.45
C ALA A 124 -4.94 -12.41 -1.76
N ALA A 125 -6.20 -12.25 -2.16
CA ALA A 125 -6.71 -12.76 -3.44
C ALA A 125 -6.03 -12.05 -4.64
N LEU A 126 -5.81 -10.73 -4.56
CA LEU A 126 -5.09 -9.96 -5.57
C LEU A 126 -3.66 -10.49 -5.77
N GLY A 127 -2.95 -10.79 -4.68
CA GLY A 127 -1.61 -11.38 -4.73
C GLY A 127 -1.57 -12.73 -5.46
N ARG A 128 -2.67 -13.49 -5.48
CA ARG A 128 -2.78 -14.78 -6.19
C ARG A 128 -3.06 -14.66 -7.68
N LEU A 129 -3.46 -13.49 -8.20
CA LEU A 129 -3.83 -13.33 -9.61
C LEU A 129 -2.65 -13.50 -10.58
N VAL A 130 -1.42 -13.24 -10.12
CA VAL A 130 -0.21 -13.36 -10.93
C VAL A 130 0.74 -14.40 -10.31
N PRO A 131 0.43 -15.70 -10.44
CA PRO A 131 1.31 -16.74 -9.94
C PRO A 131 2.59 -16.82 -10.79
N PRO A 132 3.75 -17.15 -10.19
CA PRO A 132 5.04 -17.22 -10.91
C PRO A 132 5.07 -18.29 -12.01
N ARG A 133 4.21 -19.33 -11.91
CA ARG A 133 4.00 -20.34 -12.95
C ARG A 133 2.55 -20.85 -12.86
N PRO A 134 1.59 -20.29 -13.61
CA PRO A 134 0.21 -20.74 -13.54
C PRO A 134 0.09 -22.17 -14.09
N ALA A 135 -0.49 -23.08 -13.31
CA ALA A 135 -1.05 -24.30 -13.86
C ALA A 135 -2.23 -23.95 -14.81
N PRO A 136 -2.58 -24.81 -15.77
CA PRO A 136 -3.76 -24.59 -16.61
C PRO A 136 -5.00 -24.33 -15.75
N GLY A 137 -5.71 -23.23 -16.00
CA GLY A 137 -6.90 -22.82 -15.25
C GLY A 137 -6.66 -22.09 -13.91
N ALA A 138 -5.43 -22.05 -13.40
CA ALA A 138 -5.11 -21.40 -12.12
C ALA A 138 -5.43 -19.89 -12.13
N ALA A 139 -5.15 -19.21 -13.25
CA ALA A 139 -5.47 -17.79 -13.41
C ALA A 139 -6.98 -17.53 -13.31
N ARG A 140 -7.81 -18.36 -13.95
CA ARG A 140 -9.28 -18.23 -13.91
C ARG A 140 -9.85 -18.53 -12.54
N ALA A 141 -9.28 -19.49 -11.82
CA ALA A 141 -9.67 -19.80 -10.44
C ALA A 141 -9.33 -18.66 -9.49
N ALA A 142 -8.12 -18.09 -9.60
CA ALA A 142 -7.71 -16.94 -8.80
C ALA A 142 -8.58 -15.69 -9.10
N GLU A 143 -8.90 -15.45 -10.37
CA GLU A 143 -9.81 -14.37 -10.77
C GLU A 143 -11.22 -14.57 -10.19
N ALA A 144 -11.77 -15.78 -10.28
CA ALA A 144 -13.08 -16.09 -9.70
C ALA A 144 -13.09 -15.91 -8.18
N GLU A 145 -12.02 -16.31 -7.49
CA GLU A 145 -11.87 -16.10 -6.05
C GLU A 145 -11.82 -14.61 -5.69
N PHE A 146 -11.03 -13.82 -6.44
CA PHE A 146 -10.94 -12.37 -6.27
C PHE A 146 -12.30 -11.69 -6.48
N LEU A 147 -13.00 -12.05 -7.56
CA LEU A 147 -14.32 -11.53 -7.86
C LEU A 147 -15.34 -11.90 -6.76
N LYS A 148 -15.27 -13.12 -6.23
CA LYS A 148 -16.12 -13.55 -5.11
C LYS A 148 -15.84 -12.72 -3.86
N ALA A 149 -14.57 -12.56 -3.48
CA ALA A 149 -14.18 -11.74 -2.32
C ALA A 149 -14.69 -10.29 -2.45
N ALA A 150 -14.57 -9.69 -3.64
CA ALA A 150 -15.05 -8.33 -3.90
C ALA A 150 -16.57 -8.20 -3.85
N ARG A 151 -17.33 -9.23 -4.26
CA ARG A 151 -18.80 -9.23 -4.18
C ARG A 151 -19.31 -9.36 -2.75
N GLU A 152 -18.60 -10.12 -1.93
CA GLU A 152 -18.96 -10.40 -0.54
C GLU A 152 -18.49 -9.30 0.44
N SER A 153 -17.58 -8.43 0.01
CA SER A 153 -17.06 -7.34 0.83
C SER A 153 -18.14 -6.33 1.19
N ALA A 154 -18.23 -5.98 2.47
CA ALA A 154 -19.14 -4.93 2.93
C ALA A 154 -18.57 -3.56 2.57
N THR A 155 -19.33 -2.76 1.82
CA THR A 155 -18.94 -1.39 1.50
C THR A 155 -19.75 -0.39 2.31
N ALA A 156 -19.08 0.47 3.07
CA ALA A 156 -19.69 1.56 3.82
C ALA A 156 -19.53 2.92 3.09
N PRO A 157 -20.42 3.90 3.36
CA PRO A 157 -20.24 5.25 2.85
C PRO A 157 -18.93 5.86 3.37
N ARG A 158 -18.20 6.53 2.47
CA ARG A 158 -16.85 7.07 2.73
C ARG A 158 -16.88 8.24 3.72
N SER A 159 -15.83 8.37 4.53
CA SER A 159 -15.54 9.58 5.31
C SER A 159 -14.49 10.49 4.65
N VAL A 160 -13.85 10.02 3.57
CA VAL A 160 -12.68 10.65 2.91
C VAL A 160 -12.85 10.63 1.38
N HIS A 161 -12.35 11.63 0.66
CA HIS A 161 -12.35 11.63 -0.81
C HIS A 161 -11.43 10.53 -1.36
N LEU A 162 -11.91 9.64 -2.22
CA LEU A 162 -11.09 8.59 -2.85
C LEU A 162 -11.03 8.80 -4.37
N VAL A 163 -9.83 8.74 -4.95
CA VAL A 163 -9.60 8.79 -6.41
C VAL A 163 -8.91 7.51 -6.88
N CYS A 164 -9.49 6.87 -7.89
CA CYS A 164 -8.92 5.69 -8.54
C CYS A 164 -7.77 6.10 -9.46
N THR A 165 -6.57 5.56 -9.24
CA THR A 165 -5.44 5.87 -10.13
C THR A 165 -5.49 5.11 -11.45
N ALA A 166 -6.27 4.03 -11.57
CA ALA A 166 -6.44 3.34 -12.86
C ALA A 166 -7.33 4.14 -13.82
N THR A 167 -8.39 4.78 -13.31
CA THR A 167 -9.32 5.55 -14.14
C THR A 167 -9.06 7.05 -14.12
N GLY A 168 -8.29 7.55 -13.14
CA GLY A 168 -8.14 8.97 -12.86
C GLY A 168 -9.43 9.63 -12.37
N ARG A 169 -10.43 8.86 -11.93
CA ARG A 169 -11.75 9.39 -11.54
C ARG A 169 -12.02 9.24 -10.04
N PRO A 170 -12.82 10.13 -9.45
CA PRO A 170 -13.31 9.96 -8.08
C PRO A 170 -14.13 8.67 -7.97
N ILE A 171 -13.94 7.98 -6.84
CA ILE A 171 -14.74 6.83 -6.44
C ILE A 171 -15.83 7.35 -5.46
N GLY A 172 -17.12 7.29 -5.85
CA GLY A 172 -18.23 7.81 -5.04
C GLY A 172 -19.61 7.73 -5.71
N PRO A 173 -20.68 8.24 -5.08
CA PRO A 173 -22.06 8.13 -5.58
C PRO A 173 -22.28 9.06 -6.78
N GLY A 174 -21.93 8.56 -7.96
CA GLY A 174 -22.41 8.99 -9.27
C GLY A 174 -22.98 7.76 -10.01
N ARG A 175 -23.27 7.84 -11.31
CA ARG A 175 -23.97 6.79 -12.11
C ARG A 175 -23.43 5.35 -12.01
N ASP A 176 -22.30 5.12 -11.35
CA ASP A 176 -21.78 3.80 -10.97
C ASP A 176 -21.89 3.60 -9.44
N GLU A 177 -23.04 3.08 -9.01
CA GLU A 177 -23.46 2.92 -7.59
C GLU A 177 -22.59 1.98 -6.73
N ARG A 178 -21.52 1.37 -7.28
CA ARG A 178 -20.60 0.51 -6.52
C ARG A 178 -19.15 0.95 -6.70
N PRO A 179 -18.59 1.72 -5.76
CA PRO A 179 -17.24 2.26 -5.87
C PRO A 179 -16.12 1.19 -5.96
N LEU A 180 -16.40 -0.03 -5.53
CA LEU A 180 -15.47 -1.17 -5.52
C LEU A 180 -16.03 -2.35 -6.33
N ARG A 181 -16.61 -2.09 -7.52
CA ARG A 181 -17.04 -3.18 -8.41
C ARG A 181 -15.89 -4.17 -8.63
N PRO A 182 -16.11 -5.48 -8.45
CA PRO A 182 -15.09 -6.51 -8.67
C PRO A 182 -14.37 -6.37 -10.01
N GLU A 183 -15.11 -6.08 -11.07
CA GLU A 183 -14.62 -5.95 -12.44
C GLU A 183 -13.71 -4.70 -12.58
N ARG A 184 -14.01 -3.63 -11.85
CA ARG A 184 -13.16 -2.42 -11.81
C ARG A 184 -11.86 -2.69 -11.08
N LEU A 185 -11.92 -3.42 -9.97
CA LEU A 185 -10.74 -3.83 -9.23
C LEU A 185 -9.86 -4.81 -10.03
N LEU A 186 -10.36 -5.47 -11.07
CA LEU A 186 -9.51 -6.21 -12.02
C LEU A 186 -8.84 -5.30 -13.07
N LEU A 187 -9.36 -4.10 -13.35
CA LEU A 187 -8.72 -3.20 -14.33
C LEU A 187 -7.30 -2.83 -13.90
N GLN A 188 -7.04 -2.73 -12.59
CA GLN A 188 -5.72 -2.40 -12.05
C GLN A 188 -4.66 -3.49 -12.29
N THR A 189 -5.06 -4.72 -12.64
CA THR A 189 -4.12 -5.81 -13.00
C THR A 189 -3.80 -5.87 -14.48
N HIS A 190 -4.54 -5.13 -15.33
CA HIS A 190 -4.43 -5.21 -16.79
C HIS A 190 -4.25 -3.87 -17.50
N GLN A 191 -4.45 -2.75 -16.81
CA GLN A 191 -4.37 -1.41 -17.39
C GLN A 191 -3.17 -0.60 -16.90
N VAL A 192 -2.74 0.35 -17.74
CA VAL A 192 -1.72 1.33 -17.38
C VAL A 192 -2.25 2.23 -16.25
N ILE A 193 -1.49 2.32 -15.18
CA ILE A 193 -1.79 3.19 -14.04
C ILE A 193 -1.70 4.66 -14.49
N ARG A 194 -2.78 5.42 -14.29
CA ARG A 194 -2.92 6.84 -14.65
C ARG A 194 -2.76 7.75 -13.43
N THR A 195 -1.66 7.59 -12.69
CA THR A 195 -1.38 8.37 -11.48
C THR A 195 -1.49 9.87 -11.71
N ALA A 196 -0.93 10.38 -12.81
CA ALA A 196 -0.98 11.81 -13.13
C ALA A 196 -2.42 12.33 -13.28
N ASP A 197 -3.34 11.52 -13.82
CA ASP A 197 -4.75 11.89 -13.98
C ASP A 197 -5.46 11.93 -12.62
N ALA A 198 -5.13 11.00 -11.73
CA ALA A 198 -5.64 11.00 -10.36
C ALA A 198 -5.13 12.19 -9.55
N VAL A 199 -3.84 12.54 -9.68
CA VAL A 199 -3.27 13.74 -9.05
C VAL A 199 -3.97 15.00 -9.56
N ARG A 200 -4.14 15.16 -10.87
CA ARG A 200 -4.89 16.31 -11.43
C ARG A 200 -6.33 16.38 -10.94
N THR A 201 -6.98 15.24 -10.75
CA THR A 201 -8.35 15.16 -10.21
C THR A 201 -8.42 15.57 -8.75
N LEU A 202 -7.43 15.19 -7.95
CA LEU A 202 -7.31 15.64 -6.56
C LEU A 202 -7.05 17.16 -6.51
N GLU A 203 -6.12 17.66 -7.32
CA GLU A 203 -5.80 19.09 -7.39
C GLU A 203 -7.01 19.93 -7.80
N ALA A 204 -7.77 19.47 -8.79
CA ALA A 204 -9.01 20.13 -9.22
C ALA A 204 -10.10 20.17 -8.12
N ALA A 205 -10.03 19.26 -7.15
CA ALA A 205 -10.91 19.22 -5.99
C ALA A 205 -10.34 19.97 -4.77
N GLY A 206 -9.20 20.66 -4.91
CA GLY A 206 -8.55 21.42 -3.83
C GLY A 206 -7.58 20.60 -2.97
N PHE A 207 -7.35 19.33 -3.31
CA PHE A 207 -6.42 18.43 -2.64
C PHE A 207 -5.08 18.44 -3.36
N THR A 208 -4.15 19.27 -2.90
CA THR A 208 -2.85 19.47 -3.54
C THR A 208 -1.74 18.69 -2.85
N ARG A 209 -0.70 18.31 -3.61
CA ARG A 209 0.52 17.64 -3.11
C ARG A 209 0.23 16.37 -2.30
N PRO A 210 -0.25 15.29 -2.94
CA PRO A 210 -0.43 14.01 -2.27
C PRO A 210 0.88 13.55 -1.64
N HIS A 211 0.83 13.24 -0.35
CA HIS A 211 1.94 12.66 0.38
C HIS A 211 1.96 11.15 0.09
N PRO A 212 3.02 10.61 -0.53
CA PRO A 212 3.10 9.18 -0.77
C PRO A 212 3.11 8.41 0.55
N CYS A 213 2.52 7.22 0.55
CA CYS A 213 2.51 6.24 1.64
C CYS A 213 2.99 4.91 1.07
N GLY A 214 4.26 4.62 1.29
CA GLY A 214 4.96 3.49 0.70
C GLY A 214 6.24 3.16 1.45
N PRO A 215 6.86 1.99 1.19
CA PRO A 215 8.01 1.50 1.94
C PRO A 215 9.34 2.19 1.61
N ASP A 216 9.35 3.07 0.61
CA ASP A 216 10.51 3.94 0.37
C ASP A 216 10.53 5.06 1.42
N PRO A 217 11.69 5.43 1.99
CA PRO A 217 11.75 6.38 3.11
C PRO A 217 11.12 7.76 2.83
N GLU A 218 11.29 8.25 1.60
CA GLU A 218 10.68 9.49 1.11
C GLU A 218 9.14 9.40 1.05
N ASP A 219 8.63 8.18 0.90
CA ASP A 219 7.21 7.82 0.88
C ASP A 219 6.67 7.39 2.26
N THR A 220 7.53 7.23 3.28
CA THR A 220 7.10 6.74 4.60
C THR A 220 6.86 7.89 5.59
N LEU A 221 7.54 9.02 5.41
CA LEU A 221 7.57 10.12 6.38
C LEU A 221 7.19 11.46 5.74
N PRO A 222 6.03 12.05 6.10
CA PRO A 222 5.72 13.42 5.74
C PRO A 222 6.76 14.38 6.28
N GLY A 223 7.29 15.23 5.39
CA GLY A 223 8.25 16.26 5.74
C GLY A 223 7.75 17.11 6.93
N CYS A 224 8.71 17.53 7.76
CA CYS A 224 8.64 18.15 9.10
C CYS A 224 8.69 17.19 10.32
N GLU A 225 8.24 15.94 10.20
CA GLU A 225 8.32 14.92 11.29
C GLU A 225 9.58 14.02 11.20
N LEU A 226 10.38 14.20 10.15
CA LEU A 226 11.66 13.49 9.94
C LEU A 226 12.61 13.58 11.14
N ARG A 227 12.56 14.65 11.96
CA ARG A 227 13.46 14.79 13.13
C ARG A 227 13.09 13.85 14.29
N ALA A 228 11.80 13.62 14.54
CA ALA A 228 11.34 12.73 15.60
C ALA A 228 11.50 11.26 15.18
N ALA A 229 11.20 10.93 13.91
CA ALA A 229 11.45 9.60 13.35
C ALA A 229 12.96 9.28 13.23
N ARG A 230 13.81 10.27 12.90
CA ARG A 230 15.28 10.12 12.85
C ARG A 230 15.90 9.79 14.21
N ALA A 231 15.26 10.17 15.32
CA ALA A 231 15.73 9.81 16.66
C ALA A 231 15.54 8.31 16.96
N VAL A 232 14.63 7.64 16.25
CA VAL A 232 14.26 6.23 16.46
C VAL A 232 14.82 5.32 15.34
N LEU A 233 15.12 5.87 14.16
CA LEU A 233 15.57 5.14 12.97
C LEU A 233 16.84 5.76 12.36
N PRO A 234 18.01 5.62 13.01
CA PRO A 234 19.25 6.30 12.59
C PRO A 234 19.85 5.77 11.27
N HIS A 235 19.39 4.63 10.74
CA HIS A 235 19.92 4.00 9.52
C HIS A 235 19.16 4.36 8.23
N ILE A 236 18.15 5.23 8.30
CA ILE A 236 17.35 5.63 7.12
C ILE A 236 18.16 6.47 6.10
N GLU A 237 19.33 7.00 6.47
CA GLU A 237 20.25 7.66 5.54
C GLU A 237 21.53 6.84 5.35
N GLY A 238 21.75 6.31 4.14
CA GLY A 238 23.04 5.68 3.82
C GLY A 238 23.08 4.74 2.62
N SER A 239 22.53 5.12 1.46
CA SER A 239 22.89 4.45 0.19
C SER A 239 22.47 5.31 -1.00
N GLU A 240 23.01 6.53 -1.12
CA GLU A 240 23.19 7.22 -2.41
C GLU A 240 23.93 8.56 -2.23
N ARG A 241 25.18 8.50 -1.76
CA ARG A 241 26.21 9.54 -2.01
C ARG A 241 27.61 8.91 -2.01
N THR A 242 27.82 7.93 -2.89
CA THR A 242 29.17 7.49 -3.28
C THR A 242 29.20 6.99 -4.72
N GLU A 243 28.59 7.74 -5.64
CA GLU A 243 29.00 7.72 -7.05
C GLU A 243 29.14 9.17 -7.54
N GLY A 244 30.08 9.87 -6.91
CA GLY A 244 30.59 11.13 -7.40
C GLY A 244 32.10 11.00 -7.62
N ARG A 245 32.51 11.05 -8.90
CA ARG A 245 33.86 11.44 -9.36
C ARG A 245 35.05 10.54 -8.99
N ALA A 246 35.29 9.54 -9.83
CA ALA A 246 36.60 9.16 -10.37
C ALA A 246 36.29 8.21 -11.55
N ALA A 247 36.71 8.40 -12.79
CA ALA A 247 37.96 8.95 -13.27
C ALA A 247 37.76 9.67 -14.63
N GLY A 248 38.21 10.91 -14.67
CA GLY A 248 38.63 11.57 -15.91
C GLY A 248 40.06 12.06 -15.69
N HIS A 249 40.96 11.62 -16.57
CA HIS A 249 42.31 12.11 -16.84
C HIS A 249 43.45 11.86 -15.83
N HIS A 250 44.34 10.93 -16.23
CA HIS A 250 45.81 10.98 -16.30
C HIS A 250 46.25 9.52 -16.59
N ARG A 251 46.93 9.12 -17.67
CA ARG A 251 47.82 9.75 -18.65
C ARG A 251 47.65 9.05 -20.00
#